data_AF-A0A1I4L8L0-F1
#
_entry.id   AF-A0A1I4L8L0-F1
#
_cell.length_a   1.000
_cell.length_b   1.000
_cell.length_c   1.000
_cell.angle_alpha   90.00
_cell.angle_beta   90.00
_cell.angle_gamma   90.00
#
_symmetry.space_group_name_H-M   'P 1'
#
loop_
_entity.id
_entity.type
_entity.pdbx_description
1 polymer ?
#
loop_
_entity_poly.entity_id
_entity_poly.type
_entity_poly.pdbx_seq_one_letter_code
_entity_poly.pdbx_strand_id
1 'polypeptide(L)'
;MSEWWTYSFSDFLLFSPRTYHRLFELYNTALWPMHLAALLLGMALLVAAWRGWARAGRAMLAACWLWVAWAFLWQRYATINWAAPWFAIAFAIEGVLLLLASVFASAPDADAPDRGRRLAGLGLLLLALFVLPSLGVLQGRPWVQAEVFGMAPDPTAAGTLGALLLLPAHRGWKWLLWPVPLFWCALGMATAWTMHANG
;
A
#
# COMPACT_ATOMS: atom_id res chain seq x y z
N MET A 1 34.42 18.63 -3.62
CA MET A 1 33.72 17.91 -2.53
C MET A 1 32.27 18.35 -2.57
N SER A 2 31.36 17.40 -2.42
CA SER A 2 30.17 17.35 -3.26
C SER A 2 28.92 17.91 -2.59
N GLU A 3 28.22 18.74 -3.36
CA GLU A 3 26.95 19.46 -3.12
C GLU A 3 25.75 18.51 -2.90
N TRP A 4 25.85 17.49 -2.05
CA TRP A 4 24.77 16.48 -1.91
C TRP A 4 23.57 17.03 -1.13
N TRP A 5 23.80 18.11 -0.38
CA TRP A 5 22.83 18.84 0.42
C TRP A 5 22.01 19.88 -0.35
N THR A 6 22.36 20.20 -1.61
CA THR A 6 21.54 21.07 -2.46
C THR A 6 20.48 20.31 -3.24
N TYR A 7 20.53 18.97 -3.26
CA TYR A 7 19.49 18.14 -3.86
C TYR A 7 18.26 18.10 -2.97
N SER A 8 17.14 18.51 -3.55
CA SER A 8 15.80 18.36 -2.99
C SER A 8 15.22 16.99 -3.36
N PHE A 9 14.22 16.50 -2.62
CA PHE A 9 13.53 15.24 -2.96
C PHE A 9 12.89 15.31 -4.37
N SER A 10 12.51 16.51 -4.83
CA SER A 10 12.02 16.75 -6.19
C SER A 10 13.03 16.46 -7.29
N ASP A 11 14.34 16.62 -7.04
CA ASP A 11 15.37 16.35 -8.05
C ASP A 11 15.53 14.85 -8.31
N PHE A 12 15.03 14.00 -7.39
CA PHE A 12 14.97 12.56 -7.56
C PHE A 12 13.65 12.08 -8.19
N LEU A 13 12.64 12.95 -8.34
CA LEU A 13 11.44 12.64 -9.11
C LEU A 13 11.74 12.77 -10.60
N LEU A 14 12.00 11.64 -11.24
CA LEU A 14 12.35 11.53 -12.67
C LEU A 14 11.17 11.80 -13.61
N PHE A 15 10.01 12.19 -13.08
CA PHE A 15 8.76 12.29 -13.80
C PHE A 15 7.88 13.41 -13.25
N SER A 16 7.05 13.98 -14.13
CA SER A 16 6.08 15.02 -13.75
C SER A 16 4.83 14.42 -13.06
N PRO A 17 4.08 15.20 -12.25
CA PRO A 17 2.80 14.76 -11.69
C PRO A 17 1.81 14.28 -12.76
N ARG A 18 1.79 14.93 -13.94
CA ARG A 18 0.94 14.52 -15.06
C ARG A 18 1.31 13.13 -15.58
N THR A 19 2.61 12.85 -15.74
CA THR A 19 3.10 11.52 -16.14
C THR A 19 2.71 10.45 -15.13
N TYR A 20 2.83 10.76 -13.83
CA TYR A 20 2.45 9.86 -12.74
C TYR A 20 0.96 9.52 -12.76
N HIS A 21 0.08 10.53 -12.83
CA HIS A 21 -1.36 10.28 -12.88
C HIS A 21 -1.81 9.57 -14.15
N ARG A 22 -1.19 9.88 -15.30
CA ARG A 22 -1.47 9.19 -16.56
C ARG A 22 -1.11 7.70 -16.49
N LEU A 23 -0.09 7.33 -15.72
CA LEU A 23 0.28 5.93 -15.49
C LEU A 23 -0.88 5.15 -14.85
N PHE A 24 -1.52 5.71 -13.81
CA PHE A 24 -2.70 5.11 -13.19
C PHE A 24 -3.89 5.03 -14.13
N GLU A 25 -4.12 6.07 -14.94
CA GLU A 25 -5.21 6.04 -15.91
C GLU A 25 -5.08 4.88 -16.89
N LEU A 26 -3.90 4.70 -17.47
CA LEU A 26 -3.62 3.62 -18.42
C LEU A 26 -3.69 2.24 -17.74
N TYR A 27 -3.15 2.13 -16.53
CA TYR A 27 -3.18 0.90 -15.74
C TYR A 27 -4.61 0.50 -15.36
N ASN A 28 -5.41 1.44 -14.85
CA ASN A 28 -6.79 1.19 -14.44
C ASN A 28 -7.69 0.89 -15.65
N THR A 29 -7.52 1.60 -16.76
CA THR A 29 -8.28 1.32 -17.98
C THR A 29 -7.99 -0.08 -18.51
N ALA A 30 -6.72 -0.50 -18.50
CA ALA A 30 -6.31 -1.81 -18.99
C ALA A 30 -6.76 -2.98 -18.10
N LEU A 31 -6.96 -2.74 -16.80
CA LEU A 31 -7.33 -3.78 -15.83
C LEU A 31 -8.81 -3.77 -15.45
N TRP A 32 -9.63 -2.88 -16.01
CA TRP A 32 -11.07 -2.99 -15.84
C TRP A 32 -11.55 -4.39 -16.29
N PRO A 33 -12.36 -5.13 -15.51
CA PRO A 33 -13.11 -4.75 -14.31
C PRO A 33 -12.48 -5.18 -12.95
N MET A 34 -11.17 -5.42 -12.90
CA MET A 34 -10.46 -5.92 -11.71
C MET A 34 -10.66 -5.04 -10.46
N HIS A 35 -10.99 -3.76 -10.61
CA HIS A 35 -11.35 -2.86 -9.51
C HIS A 35 -12.49 -3.38 -8.64
N LEU A 36 -13.45 -4.10 -9.23
CA LEU A 36 -14.53 -4.75 -8.47
C LEU A 36 -13.98 -5.87 -7.58
N ALA A 37 -13.05 -6.69 -8.10
CA ALA A 37 -12.39 -7.72 -7.32
C ALA A 37 -11.51 -7.11 -6.21
N ALA A 38 -10.80 -6.02 -6.51
CA ALA A 38 -10.00 -5.28 -5.53
C ALA A 38 -10.87 -4.68 -4.40
N LEU A 39 -12.03 -4.12 -4.74
CA LEU A 39 -13.00 -3.64 -3.76
C LEU A 39 -13.54 -4.77 -2.88
N LEU A 40 -13.95 -5.89 -3.49
CA LEU A 40 -14.43 -7.07 -2.74
C LEU A 40 -13.34 -7.62 -1.81
N LEU A 41 -12.09 -7.67 -2.28
CA LEU A 41 -10.94 -8.10 -1.48
C LEU A 41 -10.68 -7.14 -0.31
N GLY A 42 -10.75 -5.82 -0.54
CA GLY A 42 -10.66 -4.81 0.51
C GLY A 42 -11.77 -4.97 1.56
N MET A 43 -13.02 -5.13 1.13
CA MET A 43 -14.15 -5.34 2.05
C MET A 43 -14.02 -6.64 2.84
N ALA A 44 -13.61 -7.72 2.20
CA ALA A 44 -13.36 -8.99 2.89
C ALA A 44 -12.18 -8.88 3.86
N LEU A 45 -11.15 -8.07 3.57
CA LEU A 45 -10.05 -7.80 4.50
C LEU A 45 -10.55 -7.03 5.73
N LEU A 46 -11.41 -6.03 5.54
CA LEU A 46 -12.03 -5.29 6.65
C LEU A 46 -12.83 -6.24 7.56
N VAL A 47 -13.63 -7.14 6.98
CA VAL A 47 -14.36 -8.16 7.74
C VAL A 47 -13.40 -9.11 8.45
N ALA A 48 -12.37 -9.61 7.77
CA ALA A 48 -11.37 -10.49 8.36
C ALA A 48 -10.66 -9.82 9.55
N ALA A 49 -10.29 -8.55 9.41
CA ALA A 49 -9.68 -7.77 10.47
C ALA A 49 -10.62 -7.54 11.66
N TRP A 50 -11.90 -7.24 11.39
CA TRP A 50 -12.91 -7.07 12.43
C TRP A 50 -13.21 -8.39 13.18
N ARG A 51 -13.24 -9.51 12.48
CA ARG A 51 -13.50 -10.84 13.06
C ARG A 51 -12.26 -11.52 13.65
N GLY A 52 -11.08 -10.92 13.51
CA GLY A 52 -9.81 -11.50 13.97
C GLY A 52 -9.32 -12.69 13.14
N TRP A 53 -9.76 -12.81 11.88
CA TRP A 53 -9.35 -13.88 10.95
C TRP A 53 -7.94 -13.62 10.39
N ALA A 54 -6.93 -13.65 11.27
CA ALA A 54 -5.57 -13.21 10.96
C ALA A 54 -4.91 -13.96 9.81
N ARG A 55 -5.17 -15.27 9.66
CA ARG A 55 -4.63 -16.05 8.54
C ARG A 55 -5.20 -15.57 7.21
N ALA A 56 -6.52 -15.46 7.10
CA ALA A 56 -7.19 -14.97 5.90
C ALA A 56 -6.76 -13.54 5.56
N GLY A 57 -6.79 -12.62 6.55
CA GLY A 57 -6.38 -11.23 6.33
C GLY A 57 -4.94 -11.08 5.84
N ARG A 58 -4.00 -11.84 6.42
CA ARG A 58 -2.59 -11.86 5.97
C ARG A 58 -2.43 -12.45 4.57
N ALA A 59 -3.15 -13.53 4.24
CA ALA A 59 -3.10 -14.12 2.90
C ALA A 59 -3.67 -13.17 1.82
N MET A 60 -4.74 -12.44 2.14
CA MET A 60 -5.32 -11.44 1.25
C MET A 60 -4.36 -10.27 1.02
N LEU A 61 -3.73 -9.77 2.08
CA LEU A 61 -2.69 -8.75 1.97
C LEU A 61 -1.50 -9.24 1.15
N ALA A 62 -1.05 -10.48 1.36
CA ALA A 62 0.02 -11.07 0.56
C ALA A 62 -0.31 -11.03 -0.93
N ALA A 63 -1.54 -11.42 -1.31
CA ALA A 63 -2.00 -11.34 -2.69
C ALA A 63 -1.97 -9.90 -3.24
N CYS A 64 -2.43 -8.91 -2.45
CA CYS A 64 -2.34 -7.49 -2.82
C CYS A 64 -0.89 -7.03 -3.04
N TRP A 65 0.01 -7.33 -2.09
CA TRP A 65 1.41 -6.92 -2.15
C TRP A 65 2.13 -7.52 -3.35
N LEU A 66 1.94 -8.83 -3.60
CA LEU A 66 2.52 -9.52 -4.75
C LEU A 66 1.94 -9.00 -6.07
N TRP A 67 0.64 -8.71 -6.11
CA TRP A 67 0.00 -8.12 -7.29
C TRP A 67 0.58 -6.72 -7.58
N VAL A 68 0.68 -5.86 -6.57
CA VAL A 68 1.24 -4.50 -6.73
C VAL A 68 2.70 -4.55 -7.16
N ALA A 69 3.51 -5.43 -6.54
CA ALA A 69 4.91 -5.63 -6.90
C ALA A 69 5.07 -5.94 -8.38
N TRP A 70 4.28 -6.88 -8.88
CA TRP A 70 4.34 -7.34 -10.26
C TRP A 70 3.65 -6.38 -11.24
N ALA A 71 2.34 -6.18 -11.09
CA ALA A 71 1.50 -5.55 -12.09
C ALA A 71 1.68 -4.02 -12.14
N PHE A 72 2.00 -3.39 -11.01
CA PHE A 72 2.20 -1.94 -10.96
C PHE A 72 3.68 -1.58 -10.94
N LEU A 73 4.42 -1.99 -9.90
CA LEU A 73 5.80 -1.52 -9.69
C LEU A 73 6.74 -2.03 -10.80
N TRP A 74 6.69 -3.32 -11.11
CA TRP A 74 7.57 -3.91 -12.14
C TRP A 74 7.11 -3.60 -13.56
N GLN A 75 5.84 -3.84 -13.89
CA GLN A 75 5.34 -3.73 -15.27
C GLN A 75 5.07 -2.29 -15.74
N ARG A 76 4.75 -1.37 -14.82
CA ARG A 76 4.34 0.01 -15.17
C ARG A 76 5.30 1.04 -14.63
N TYR A 77 5.62 1.00 -13.34
CA TYR A 77 6.38 2.08 -12.71
C TYR A 77 7.87 2.04 -13.08
N ALA A 78 8.45 0.85 -13.32
CA ALA A 78 9.82 0.68 -13.79
C ALA A 78 10.12 1.33 -15.14
N THR A 79 9.10 1.62 -15.95
CA THR A 79 9.33 2.30 -17.24
C THR A 79 9.61 3.79 -17.08
N ILE A 80 9.24 4.39 -15.94
CA ILE A 80 9.42 5.83 -15.69
C ILE A 80 10.29 6.14 -14.46
N ASN A 81 10.55 5.15 -13.60
CA ASN A 81 11.36 5.32 -12.41
C ASN A 81 12.36 4.17 -12.27
N TRP A 82 13.66 4.47 -12.37
CA TRP A 82 14.73 3.48 -12.25
C TRP A 82 14.78 2.82 -10.86
N ALA A 83 14.22 3.45 -9.82
CA ALA A 83 14.15 2.89 -8.48
C ALA A 83 13.00 1.86 -8.32
N ALA A 84 12.01 1.85 -9.23
CA ALA A 84 10.82 1.01 -9.11
C ALA A 84 11.09 -0.50 -9.08
N PRO A 85 12.08 -1.08 -9.81
CA PRO A 85 12.44 -2.48 -9.65
C PRO A 85 12.85 -2.85 -8.22
N TRP A 86 13.57 -1.95 -7.52
CA TRP A 86 13.96 -2.16 -6.12
C TRP A 86 12.74 -2.12 -5.19
N PHE A 87 11.81 -1.19 -5.45
CA PHE A 87 10.53 -1.15 -4.75
C PHE A 87 9.70 -2.41 -4.99
N ALA A 88 9.66 -2.92 -6.22
CA ALA A 88 8.98 -4.17 -6.56
C ALA A 88 9.56 -5.36 -5.77
N ILE A 89 10.88 -5.45 -5.66
CA ILE A 89 11.55 -6.49 -4.85
C ILE A 89 11.15 -6.37 -3.38
N ALA A 90 11.20 -5.16 -2.80
CA ALA A 90 10.80 -4.94 -1.41
C ALA A 90 9.33 -5.32 -1.16
N PHE A 91 8.43 -4.95 -2.09
CA PHE A 91 7.01 -5.33 -2.03
C PHE A 91 6.81 -6.84 -2.17
N ALA A 92 7.57 -7.50 -3.04
CA ALA A 92 7.50 -8.94 -3.19
C ALA A 92 7.97 -9.66 -1.91
N ILE A 93 9.04 -9.19 -1.28
CA ILE A 93 9.51 -9.71 0.01
C ILE A 93 8.41 -9.57 1.07
N GLU A 94 7.82 -8.38 1.23
CA GLU A 94 6.73 -8.17 2.19
C GLU A 94 5.51 -9.07 1.91
N GLY A 95 5.13 -9.21 0.63
CA GLY A 95 4.07 -10.13 0.22
C GLY A 95 4.36 -11.59 0.59
N VAL A 96 5.60 -12.05 0.39
CA VAL A 96 6.02 -13.39 0.83
C VAL A 96 6.02 -13.50 2.36
N LEU A 97 6.52 -12.51 3.09
CA LEU A 97 6.50 -12.51 4.56
C LEU A 97 5.08 -12.57 5.11
N LEU A 98 4.13 -11.82 4.53
CA LEU A 98 2.72 -11.88 4.88
C LEU A 98 2.13 -13.27 4.61
N LEU A 99 2.48 -13.89 3.48
CA LEU A 99 2.04 -15.24 3.14
C LEU A 99 2.60 -16.28 4.13
N LEU A 100 3.90 -16.22 4.43
CA LEU A 100 4.53 -17.09 5.41
C LEU A 100 3.91 -16.89 6.81
N ALA A 101 3.66 -15.66 7.22
CA ALA A 101 2.97 -15.35 8.48
C ALA A 101 1.51 -15.86 8.48
N SER A 102 0.85 -15.95 7.33
CA SER A 102 -0.50 -16.53 7.25
C SER A 102 -0.53 -18.03 7.54
N VAL A 103 0.55 -18.75 7.19
CA VAL A 103 0.68 -20.20 7.32
C VAL A 103 1.34 -20.59 8.64
N PHE A 104 2.47 -19.96 8.96
CA PHE A 104 3.39 -20.38 10.02
C PHE A 104 3.23 -19.59 11.33
N ALA A 105 2.44 -18.51 11.36
CA ALA A 105 2.14 -17.89 12.64
C ALA A 105 1.25 -18.84 13.45
N SER A 106 1.80 -19.31 14.58
CA SER A 106 1.10 -20.05 15.62
C SER A 106 -0.08 -19.25 16.18
N ALA A 107 -0.84 -19.86 17.10
CA ALA A 107 -1.88 -19.16 17.84
C ALA A 107 -1.35 -17.81 18.37
N PRO A 108 -2.12 -16.72 18.24
CA PRO A 108 -1.62 -15.41 18.64
C PRO A 108 -1.26 -15.37 20.12
N ASP A 109 -0.25 -14.58 20.46
CA ASP A 109 -0.10 -14.10 21.83
C ASP A 109 -1.43 -13.44 22.22
N ALA A 110 -1.99 -13.81 23.39
CA ALA A 110 -3.37 -13.53 23.79
C ALA A 110 -3.66 -12.04 24.13
N ASP A 111 -3.13 -11.11 23.34
CA ASP A 111 -3.32 -9.67 23.50
C ASP A 111 -4.33 -9.14 22.47
N ALA A 112 -5.60 -9.07 22.90
CA ALA A 112 -6.61 -8.31 22.17
C ALA A 112 -6.15 -6.84 22.03
N PRO A 113 -6.36 -6.20 20.86
CA PRO A 113 -6.06 -4.79 20.70
C PRO A 113 -6.90 -3.94 21.66
N ASP A 114 -6.24 -3.01 22.36
CA ASP A 114 -6.95 -1.98 23.10
C ASP A 114 -7.82 -1.12 22.17
N ARG A 115 -8.72 -0.33 22.77
CA ARG A 115 -9.68 0.49 22.03
C ARG A 115 -9.00 1.50 21.09
N GLY A 116 -7.89 2.11 21.53
CA GLY A 116 -7.17 3.11 20.72
C GLY A 116 -6.52 2.47 19.50
N ARG A 117 -5.82 1.35 19.69
CA ARG A 117 -5.20 0.56 18.62
C ARG A 117 -6.23 0.07 17.61
N ARG A 118 -7.39 -0.38 18.09
CA ARG A 118 -8.50 -0.83 17.25
C ARG A 118 -9.09 0.31 16.41
N LEU A 119 -9.33 1.48 17.00
CA LEU A 119 -9.84 2.64 16.28
C LEU A 119 -8.83 3.14 15.24
N ALA A 120 -7.54 3.20 15.58
CA ALA A 120 -6.48 3.58 14.65
C ALA A 120 -6.39 2.60 13.47
N GLY A 121 -6.41 1.29 13.74
CA GLY A 121 -6.36 0.26 12.70
C GLY A 121 -7.57 0.31 11.75
N LEU A 122 -8.78 0.49 12.29
CA LEU A 122 -9.99 0.66 11.48
C LEU A 122 -9.95 1.96 10.68
N GLY A 123 -9.52 3.07 11.31
CA GLY A 123 -9.37 4.35 10.65
C GLY A 123 -8.43 4.28 9.46
N LEU A 124 -7.26 3.64 9.61
CA LEU A 124 -6.30 3.44 8.52
C LEU A 124 -6.84 2.55 7.40
N LEU A 125 -7.55 1.46 7.73
CA LEU A 125 -8.17 0.62 6.70
C LEU A 125 -9.24 1.39 5.93
N LEU A 126 -10.15 2.09 6.62
CA LEU A 126 -11.19 2.89 5.95
C LEU A 126 -10.57 4.02 5.11
N LEU A 127 -9.51 4.65 5.62
CA LEU A 127 -8.75 5.64 4.88
C LEU A 127 -8.14 5.04 3.60
N ALA A 128 -7.53 3.86 3.69
CA ALA A 128 -6.93 3.18 2.55
C ALA A 128 -7.95 2.71 1.50
N LEU A 129 -9.12 2.24 1.94
CA LEU A 129 -10.15 1.69 1.05
C LEU A 129 -10.98 2.77 0.37
N PHE A 130 -11.26 3.88 1.06
CA PHE A 130 -12.23 4.88 0.58
C PHE A 130 -11.63 6.25 0.39
N VAL A 131 -10.86 6.74 1.36
CA VAL A 131 -10.35 8.11 1.32
C VAL A 131 -9.25 8.24 0.27
N LEU A 132 -8.18 7.43 0.33
CA LEU A 132 -7.05 7.52 -0.60
C LEU A 132 -7.46 7.40 -2.08
N PRO A 133 -8.30 6.43 -2.49
CA PRO A 133 -8.76 6.37 -3.88
C PRO A 133 -9.60 7.60 -4.29
N SER A 134 -10.32 8.20 -3.35
CA SER A 134 -11.18 9.36 -3.60
C SER A 134 -10.45 10.71 -3.60
N LEU A 135 -9.26 10.81 -2.99
CA LEU A 135 -8.52 12.08 -2.86
C LEU A 135 -8.29 12.76 -4.21
N GLY A 136 -7.95 11.99 -5.24
CA GLY A 136 -7.78 12.52 -6.59
C GLY A 136 -9.06 13.13 -7.15
N VAL A 137 -10.19 12.46 -6.96
CA VAL A 137 -11.50 12.93 -7.42
C VAL A 137 -11.92 14.20 -6.68
N LEU A 138 -11.66 14.28 -5.37
CA LEU A 138 -11.90 15.48 -4.56
C LEU A 138 -11.04 16.67 -5.02
N GLN A 139 -9.91 16.41 -5.67
CA GLN A 139 -9.03 17.41 -6.28
C GLN A 139 -9.37 17.70 -7.76
N GLY A 140 -10.49 17.18 -8.27
CA GLY A 140 -10.94 17.38 -9.66
C GLY A 140 -10.34 16.42 -10.70
N ARG A 141 -9.58 15.40 -10.28
CA ARG A 141 -9.03 14.38 -11.20
C ARG A 141 -10.12 13.37 -11.59
N PRO A 142 -10.05 12.76 -12.80
CA PRO A 142 -10.98 11.72 -13.18
C PRO A 142 -10.83 10.47 -12.31
N TRP A 143 -11.94 9.77 -12.04
CA TRP A 143 -11.96 8.55 -11.21
C TRP A 143 -11.07 7.42 -11.77
N VAL A 144 -10.81 7.41 -13.07
CA VAL A 144 -9.92 6.44 -13.74
C VAL A 144 -8.46 6.59 -13.26
N GLN A 145 -8.09 7.72 -12.67
CA GLN A 145 -6.78 7.96 -12.06
C GLN A 145 -6.74 7.64 -10.55
N ALA A 146 -7.78 6.97 -10.02
CA ALA A 146 -7.84 6.61 -8.62
C ALA A 146 -6.80 5.54 -8.26
N GLU A 147 -6.19 5.72 -7.10
CA GLU A 147 -5.26 4.76 -6.53
C GLU A 147 -6.05 3.76 -5.69
N VAL A 148 -6.43 2.64 -6.28
CA VAL A 148 -7.31 1.66 -5.65
C VAL A 148 -6.52 0.68 -4.78
N PHE A 149 -7.03 0.41 -3.56
CA PHE A 149 -6.46 -0.57 -2.64
C PHE A 149 -6.25 -1.93 -3.32
N GLY A 150 -5.09 -2.56 -3.09
CA GLY A 150 -4.73 -3.85 -3.69
C GLY A 150 -4.27 -3.77 -5.15
N MET A 151 -4.37 -2.61 -5.79
CA MET A 151 -3.90 -2.37 -7.16
C MET A 151 -2.83 -1.29 -7.23
N ALA A 152 -2.89 -0.32 -6.32
CA ALA A 152 -1.93 0.76 -6.14
C ALA A 152 -1.12 0.57 -4.84
N PRO A 153 0.14 1.02 -4.80
CA PRO A 153 1.02 0.74 -3.68
C PRO A 153 0.67 1.53 -2.41
N ASP A 154 0.34 2.82 -2.52
CA ASP A 154 0.03 3.71 -1.40
C ASP A 154 -1.15 3.24 -0.53
N PRO A 155 -2.35 2.98 -1.09
CA PRO A 155 -3.45 2.46 -0.29
C PRO A 155 -3.16 1.06 0.23
N THR A 156 -2.42 0.23 -0.50
CA THR A 156 -2.07 -1.13 -0.06
C THR A 156 -1.18 -1.08 1.18
N ALA A 157 -0.16 -0.23 1.20
CA ALA A 157 0.72 -0.04 2.36
C ALA A 157 -0.05 0.52 3.57
N ALA A 158 -0.85 1.57 3.37
CA ALA A 158 -1.66 2.17 4.43
C ALA A 158 -2.67 1.17 5.04
N GLY A 159 -3.37 0.42 4.19
CA GLY A 159 -4.31 -0.60 4.64
C GLY A 159 -3.62 -1.78 5.33
N THR A 160 -2.39 -2.10 4.94
CA THR A 160 -1.56 -3.10 5.63
C THR A 160 -1.23 -2.65 7.04
N LEU A 161 -0.80 -1.40 7.25
CA LEU A 161 -0.57 -0.84 8.59
C LEU A 161 -1.86 -0.90 9.45
N GLY A 162 -3.00 -0.54 8.87
CA GLY A 162 -4.29 -0.64 9.54
C GLY A 162 -4.63 -2.07 9.95
N ALA A 163 -4.42 -3.03 9.05
CA ALA A 163 -4.62 -4.44 9.33
C ALA A 163 -3.63 -4.99 10.37
N LEU A 164 -2.36 -4.60 10.35
CA LEU A 164 -1.35 -5.04 11.33
C LEU A 164 -1.65 -4.54 12.76
N LEU A 165 -2.38 -3.43 12.89
CA LEU A 165 -2.85 -2.95 14.20
C LEU A 165 -4.03 -3.79 14.75
N LEU A 166 -4.86 -4.34 13.85
CA LEU A 166 -6.06 -5.11 14.19
C LEU A 166 -5.78 -6.61 14.31
N LEU A 167 -4.98 -7.16 13.42
CA LEU A 167 -4.69 -8.57 13.34
C LEU A 167 -3.69 -8.97 14.42
N PRO A 168 -4.01 -9.98 15.24
CA PRO A 168 -3.07 -10.53 16.19
C PRO A 168 -1.79 -11.02 15.49
N ALA A 169 -0.65 -10.58 15.99
CA ALA A 169 0.66 -10.95 15.45
C ALA A 169 1.53 -11.52 16.55
N HIS A 170 2.13 -12.69 16.29
CA HIS A 170 3.18 -13.24 17.13
C HIS A 170 4.38 -12.29 17.14
N ARG A 171 5.01 -12.10 18.31
CA ARG A 171 6.04 -11.07 18.50
C ARG A 171 7.19 -11.13 17.49
N GLY A 172 7.56 -12.31 17.01
CA GLY A 172 8.59 -12.50 15.98
C GLY A 172 8.23 -11.91 14.60
N TRP A 173 7.01 -12.18 14.11
CA TRP A 173 6.56 -11.70 12.80
C TRP A 173 6.27 -10.20 12.80
N LYS A 174 5.89 -9.64 13.95
CA LYS A 174 5.56 -8.22 14.08
C LYS A 174 6.72 -7.32 13.63
N TRP A 175 7.96 -7.64 13.96
CA TRP A 175 9.09 -6.78 13.58
C TRP A 175 9.46 -6.88 12.10
N LEU A 176 9.08 -7.98 11.44
CA LEU A 176 9.36 -8.19 10.01
C LEU A 176 8.34 -7.50 9.10
N LEU A 177 7.07 -7.43 9.49
CA LEU A 177 5.98 -6.95 8.63
C LEU A 177 5.75 -5.42 8.68
N TRP A 178 6.39 -4.73 9.61
CA TRP A 178 6.21 -3.27 9.81
C TRP A 178 7.14 -2.38 8.97
N PRO A 179 8.42 -2.71 8.76
CA PRO A 179 9.37 -1.80 8.11
C PRO A 179 8.98 -1.39 6.69
N VAL A 180 8.60 -2.34 5.82
CA VAL A 180 8.33 -2.05 4.41
C VAL A 180 7.08 -1.18 4.24
N PRO A 181 5.91 -1.49 4.85
CA PRO A 181 4.73 -0.62 4.74
C PRO A 181 4.96 0.77 5.34
N LEU A 182 5.68 0.88 6.47
CA LEU A 182 6.01 2.19 7.07
C LEU A 182 6.90 3.02 6.16
N PHE A 183 7.98 2.41 5.66
CA PHE A 183 8.91 3.07 4.75
C PHE A 183 8.20 3.55 3.48
N TRP A 184 7.33 2.71 2.91
CA TRP A 184 6.54 3.10 1.74
C TRP A 184 5.59 4.26 2.04
N CYS A 185 4.86 4.24 3.16
CA CYS A 185 3.99 5.36 3.52
C CYS A 185 4.77 6.67 3.69
N ALA A 186 5.98 6.63 4.25
CA ALA A 186 6.85 7.80 4.35
C ALA A 186 7.29 8.32 2.96
N LEU A 187 7.70 7.41 2.07
CA LEU A 187 8.05 7.75 0.68
C LEU A 187 6.87 8.30 -0.12
N GLY A 188 5.70 7.67 -0.03
CA GLY A 188 4.47 8.11 -0.69
C GLY A 188 4.04 9.50 -0.21
N MET A 189 4.11 9.76 1.09
CA MET A 189 3.83 11.09 1.64
C MET A 189 4.83 12.15 1.17
N ALA A 190 6.13 11.83 1.13
CA ALA A 190 7.16 12.73 0.58
C ALA A 190 6.94 13.01 -0.92
N THR A 191 6.55 11.99 -1.68
CA THR A 191 6.23 12.10 -3.11
C THR A 191 4.99 12.96 -3.35
N ALA A 192 3.91 12.74 -2.60
CA ALA A 192 2.70 13.54 -2.70
C ALA A 192 2.93 15.00 -2.31
N TRP A 193 3.70 15.24 -1.24
CA TRP A 193 4.04 16.59 -0.78
C TRP A 193 4.85 17.36 -1.83
N THR A 194 5.86 16.72 -2.42
CA THR A 194 6.68 17.35 -3.47
C THR A 194 5.91 17.59 -4.77
N MET A 195 4.99 16.70 -5.15
CA MET A 195 4.09 16.94 -6.28
C MET A 195 3.14 18.11 -6.05
N HIS A 196 2.65 18.30 -4.82
CA HIS A 196 1.79 19.42 -4.49
C HIS A 196 2.54 20.75 -4.40
N ALA A 197 3.78 20.74 -3.90
CA ALA A 197 4.60 21.95 -3.78
C ALA A 197 5.06 22.52 -5.14
N ASN A 198 5.15 21.66 -6.18
CA ASN A 198 5.69 22.00 -7.50
C ASN A 198 4.64 22.04 -8.62
N GLY A 199 3.34 21.94 -8.29
CA GLY A 199 2.22 21.92 -9.24
C GLY A 199 1.39 23.19 -9.21
#